data_AF-A0A5C6HRQ2-F1
#
_entry.id   AF-A0A5C6HRQ2-F1
#
_cell.length_a   1.000
_cell.length_b   1.000
_cell.length_c   1.000
_cell.angle_alpha   90.00
_cell.angle_beta   90.00
_cell.angle_gamma   90.00
#
_symmetry.space_group_name_H-M   'P 1'
#
loop_
_entity.id
_entity.type
_entity.pdbx_description
1 polymer ?
#
loop_
_entity_poly.entity_id
_entity_poly.type
_entity_poly.pdbx_seq_one_letter_code
_entity_poly.pdbx_strand_id
1 'polypeptide(L)'
;MKSIRILLMAVITLIICMPVQATGKTGENPLEQWVKSGVWNGGFKAKPHSSTNLSEFKTQYEANTAQWNAAFSWLASHNLKSIAAGKYPIDGTSLVVSVEDGANEPLAKRTSESHRKHIDLQYVVKGTERFALLDHASSKANCEYSEKKDVIHYDYDPAKTSFHDSTPKQFFLFFPGDWHIAKVATDKKDQNIRVVVIKLDYVQQ
;
A
#
# COMPACT_ATOMS: atom_id res chain seq x y z
N MET A 1 19.67 88.78 -25.04
CA MET A 1 19.09 87.50 -25.49
C MET A 1 19.30 86.46 -24.40
N LYS A 2 18.21 85.81 -23.97
CA LYS A 2 18.07 85.17 -22.66
C LYS A 2 18.79 83.82 -22.58
N SER A 3 19.62 83.67 -21.55
CA SER A 3 20.34 82.44 -21.17
C SER A 3 19.37 81.44 -20.55
N ILE A 4 19.19 80.28 -21.20
CA ILE A 4 18.36 79.17 -20.67
C ILE A 4 19.25 78.32 -19.76
N ARG A 5 18.88 78.28 -18.46
CA ARG A 5 19.47 77.38 -17.47
C ARG A 5 18.77 76.02 -17.57
N ILE A 6 19.51 74.99 -17.96
CA ILE A 6 19.04 73.59 -17.97
C ILE A 6 19.15 73.06 -16.55
N LEU A 7 17.99 72.82 -15.92
CA LEU A 7 17.88 72.19 -14.61
C LEU A 7 17.99 70.66 -14.79
N LEU A 8 19.13 70.07 -14.44
CA LEU A 8 19.26 68.62 -14.33
C LEU A 8 18.47 68.14 -13.09
N MET A 9 17.33 67.48 -13.29
CA MET A 9 16.70 66.68 -12.24
C MET A 9 17.43 65.34 -12.13
N ALA A 10 18.14 65.14 -11.03
CA ALA A 10 18.69 63.85 -10.65
C ALA A 10 17.54 62.91 -10.23
N VAL A 11 17.22 61.93 -11.06
CA VAL A 11 16.29 60.85 -10.71
C VAL A 11 17.06 59.84 -9.85
N ILE A 12 16.88 59.92 -8.54
CA ILE A 12 17.36 58.92 -7.60
C ILE A 12 16.40 57.72 -7.69
N THR A 13 16.75 56.72 -8.49
CA THR A 13 16.08 55.41 -8.46
C THR A 13 16.40 54.71 -7.14
N LEU A 14 15.45 54.77 -6.21
CA LEU A 14 15.47 54.02 -4.97
C LEU A 14 15.30 52.53 -5.32
N ILE A 15 16.40 51.76 -5.29
CA ILE A 15 16.35 50.30 -5.43
C ILE A 15 15.80 49.75 -4.11
N ILE A 16 14.50 49.46 -4.08
CA ILE A 16 13.87 48.74 -2.99
C ILE A 16 14.30 47.28 -3.10
N CYS A 17 15.29 46.89 -2.30
CA CYS A 17 15.67 45.50 -2.12
C CYS A 17 14.52 44.79 -1.40
N MET A 18 13.63 44.12 -2.14
CA MET A 18 12.65 43.22 -1.53
C MET A 18 13.38 41.96 -1.07
N PRO A 19 13.16 41.49 0.17
CA PRO A 19 13.70 40.22 0.60
C PRO A 19 13.09 39.11 -0.26
N VAL A 20 13.95 38.35 -0.94
CA VAL A 20 13.56 37.07 -1.54
C VAL A 20 13.06 36.21 -0.39
N GLN A 21 11.74 36.06 -0.28
CA GLN A 21 11.16 35.03 0.55
C GLN A 21 11.57 33.70 -0.05
N ALA A 22 12.55 33.06 0.58
CA ALA A 22 12.82 31.65 0.37
C ALA A 22 11.54 30.89 0.75
N THR A 23 10.73 30.59 -0.25
CA THR A 23 9.68 29.59 -0.11
C THR A 23 10.40 28.27 0.12
N GLY A 24 10.49 27.87 1.39
CA GLY A 24 10.91 26.53 1.74
C GLY A 24 9.96 25.57 1.02
N LYS A 25 10.40 24.99 -0.09
CA LYS A 25 9.77 23.79 -0.62
C LYS A 25 9.89 22.76 0.49
N THR A 26 8.76 22.42 1.12
CA THR A 26 8.66 21.24 1.97
C THR A 26 9.08 20.06 1.09
N GLY A 27 10.33 19.61 1.25
CA GLY A 27 10.84 18.47 0.50
C GLY A 27 9.97 17.26 0.78
N GLU A 28 9.36 16.69 -0.26
CA GLU A 28 8.49 15.51 -0.10
C GLU A 28 9.27 14.37 0.58
N ASN A 29 8.61 13.58 1.42
CA ASN A 29 9.22 12.43 2.12
C ASN A 29 9.87 11.47 1.09
N PRO A 30 11.16 11.06 1.25
CA PRO A 30 11.84 10.18 0.30
C PRO A 30 11.10 8.87 0.00
N LEU A 31 10.39 8.30 0.98
CA LEU A 31 9.59 7.08 0.78
C LEU A 31 8.38 7.36 -0.11
N GLU A 32 7.71 8.49 0.06
CA GLU A 32 6.61 8.90 -0.82
C GLU A 32 7.11 9.19 -2.24
N GLN A 33 8.30 9.78 -2.38
CA GLN A 33 8.93 9.98 -3.69
C GLN A 33 9.23 8.64 -4.36
N TRP A 34 9.76 7.66 -3.62
CA TRP A 34 10.01 6.31 -4.13
C TRP A 34 8.70 5.63 -4.58
N VAL A 35 7.62 5.72 -3.78
CA VAL A 35 6.31 5.20 -4.18
C VAL A 35 5.80 5.89 -5.44
N LYS A 36 5.86 7.23 -5.50
CA LYS A 36 5.43 8.05 -6.65
C LYS A 36 6.23 7.75 -7.92
N SER A 37 7.51 7.38 -7.79
CA SER A 37 8.36 7.01 -8.94
C SER A 37 7.81 5.81 -9.71
N GLY A 38 7.10 4.91 -9.03
CA GLY A 38 6.50 3.72 -9.63
C GLY A 38 7.52 2.67 -10.10
N VAL A 39 8.79 2.77 -9.73
CA VAL A 39 9.85 1.82 -10.14
C VAL A 39 9.52 0.36 -9.81
N TRP A 40 8.73 0.14 -8.77
CA TRP A 40 8.30 -1.16 -8.27
C TRP A 40 7.07 -1.74 -8.98
N ASN A 41 6.31 -0.94 -9.73
CA ASN A 41 4.92 -1.29 -10.04
C ASN A 41 4.71 -2.22 -11.24
N GLY A 42 5.74 -2.53 -12.04
CA GLY A 42 5.62 -3.43 -13.20
C GLY A 42 4.51 -3.05 -14.19
N GLY A 43 4.05 -1.79 -14.20
CA GLY A 43 2.89 -1.32 -14.98
C GLY A 43 1.53 -1.42 -14.26
N PHE A 44 1.44 -2.10 -13.11
CA PHE A 44 0.23 -2.22 -12.29
C PHE A 44 -0.18 -0.85 -11.75
N LYS A 45 -1.48 -0.55 -11.83
CA LYS A 45 -1.99 0.82 -11.61
C LYS A 45 -2.49 1.09 -10.19
N ALA A 46 -2.80 0.06 -9.42
CA ALA A 46 -3.20 0.25 -8.03
C ALA A 46 -2.01 0.73 -7.20
N LYS A 47 -2.29 1.54 -6.18
CA LYS A 47 -1.28 2.12 -5.28
C LYS A 47 -1.24 1.36 -3.95
N PRO A 48 -0.14 1.34 -3.20
CA PRO A 48 -0.18 0.85 -1.83
C PRO A 48 -1.21 1.65 -1.03
N HIS A 49 -1.94 0.97 -0.14
CA HIS A 49 -2.85 1.62 0.78
C HIS A 49 -2.07 2.51 1.77
N SER A 50 -2.71 3.54 2.33
CA SER A 50 -2.05 4.48 3.24
C SER A 50 -1.61 3.86 4.57
N SER A 51 -2.10 2.66 4.89
CA SER A 51 -1.67 1.87 6.07
C SER A 51 -0.39 1.09 5.82
N THR A 52 0.10 0.98 4.59
CA THR A 52 1.30 0.20 4.27
C THR A 52 2.53 0.83 4.90
N ASN A 53 3.34 0.02 5.60
CA ASN A 53 4.68 0.41 6.03
C ASN A 53 5.59 0.62 4.81
N LEU A 54 5.71 1.88 4.34
CA LEU A 54 6.47 2.20 3.13
C LEU A 54 7.97 1.93 3.26
N SER A 55 8.52 2.02 4.49
CA SER A 55 9.92 1.72 4.74
C SER A 55 10.18 0.23 4.52
N GLU A 56 9.35 -0.61 5.13
CA GLU A 56 9.46 -2.07 5.00
C GLU A 56 9.13 -2.53 3.57
N PHE A 57 8.15 -1.91 2.91
CA PHE A 57 7.88 -2.18 1.49
C PHE A 57 9.12 -1.93 0.63
N LYS A 58 9.76 -0.77 0.78
CA LYS A 58 10.97 -0.45 0.03
C LYS A 58 12.11 -1.44 0.32
N THR A 59 12.37 -1.74 1.59
CA THR A 59 13.44 -2.67 1.98
C THR A 59 13.20 -4.08 1.43
N GLN A 60 11.98 -4.61 1.56
CA GLN A 60 11.62 -5.93 1.04
C GLN A 60 11.67 -5.98 -0.50
N TYR A 61 11.29 -4.89 -1.17
CA TYR A 61 11.43 -4.76 -2.61
C TYR A 61 12.90 -4.82 -3.05
N GLU A 62 13.78 -4.07 -2.38
CA GLU A 62 15.21 -4.02 -2.70
C GLU A 62 15.90 -5.36 -2.39
N ALA A 63 15.48 -6.05 -1.33
CA ALA A 63 16.03 -7.34 -0.94
C ALA A 63 15.70 -8.47 -1.93
N ASN A 64 14.58 -8.40 -2.64
CA ASN A 64 14.19 -9.42 -3.63
C ASN A 64 13.46 -8.81 -4.84
N THR A 65 14.13 -7.89 -5.55
CA THR A 65 13.53 -7.14 -6.66
C THR A 65 12.96 -8.02 -7.77
N ALA A 66 13.58 -9.19 -8.03
CA ALA A 66 13.10 -10.12 -9.06
C ALA A 66 11.70 -10.66 -8.76
N GLN A 67 11.45 -11.12 -7.53
CA GLN A 67 10.14 -11.62 -7.11
C GLN A 67 9.06 -10.53 -7.19
N TRP A 68 9.35 -9.34 -6.68
CA TRP A 68 8.40 -8.24 -6.67
C TRP A 68 8.06 -7.77 -8.09
N ASN A 69 9.06 -7.66 -8.96
CA ASN A 69 8.85 -7.32 -10.36
C ASN A 69 8.00 -8.37 -11.07
N ALA A 70 8.23 -9.66 -10.80
CA ALA A 70 7.42 -10.74 -11.37
C ALA A 70 5.96 -10.65 -10.91
N ALA A 71 5.71 -10.46 -9.61
CA ALA A 71 4.37 -10.31 -9.04
C ALA A 71 3.61 -9.12 -9.65
N PHE A 72 4.21 -7.93 -9.64
CA PHE A 72 3.55 -6.73 -10.16
C PHE A 72 3.38 -6.76 -11.68
N SER A 73 4.34 -7.32 -12.43
CA SER A 73 4.20 -7.49 -13.89
C SER A 73 3.08 -8.48 -14.23
N TRP A 74 2.91 -9.55 -13.45
CA TRP A 74 1.81 -10.49 -13.63
C TRP A 74 0.46 -9.81 -13.39
N LEU A 75 0.33 -9.03 -12.31
CA LEU A 75 -0.88 -8.25 -12.01
C LEU A 75 -1.21 -7.25 -13.11
N ALA A 76 -0.20 -6.66 -13.75
CA ALA A 76 -0.37 -5.68 -14.82
C ALA A 76 -0.74 -6.30 -16.18
N SER A 77 -0.30 -7.52 -16.46
CA SER A 77 -0.45 -8.16 -17.78
C SER A 77 -1.74 -8.95 -17.95
N HIS A 78 -2.47 -9.22 -16.87
CA HIS A 78 -3.70 -10.02 -16.90
C HIS A 78 -4.96 -9.17 -16.74
N ASN A 79 -6.04 -9.54 -17.44
CA ASN A 79 -7.35 -8.99 -17.17
C ASN A 79 -7.95 -9.65 -15.92
N LEU A 80 -7.57 -9.12 -14.74
CA LEU A 80 -7.97 -9.66 -13.45
C LEU A 80 -9.50 -9.73 -13.26
N LYS A 81 -10.28 -8.92 -13.99
CA LYS A 81 -11.75 -8.92 -13.91
C LYS A 81 -12.39 -10.12 -14.59
N SER A 82 -11.73 -10.73 -15.59
CA SER A 82 -12.32 -11.77 -16.43
C SER A 82 -11.57 -13.09 -16.43
N ILE A 83 -10.33 -13.15 -15.92
CA ILE A 83 -9.62 -14.42 -15.73
C ILE A 83 -10.47 -15.37 -14.88
N ALA A 84 -10.34 -16.69 -15.02
CA ALA A 84 -11.11 -17.60 -14.16
C ALA A 84 -10.66 -17.48 -12.68
N ALA A 85 -11.53 -17.76 -11.72
CA ALA A 85 -11.07 -17.97 -10.34
C ALA A 85 -10.19 -19.23 -10.28
N GLY A 86 -9.11 -19.17 -9.51
CA GLY A 86 -8.12 -20.26 -9.46
C GLY A 86 -6.75 -19.81 -8.99
N LYS A 87 -5.80 -20.73 -9.07
CA LYS A 87 -4.40 -20.50 -8.71
C LYS A 87 -3.54 -20.50 -9.96
N TYR A 88 -2.72 -19.47 -10.11
CA TYR A 88 -1.87 -19.24 -11.27
C TYR A 88 -0.41 -19.12 -10.83
N PRO A 89 0.47 -20.08 -11.14
CA PRO A 89 1.90 -19.91 -10.90
C PRO A 89 2.43 -18.74 -11.74
N ILE A 90 3.42 -18.02 -11.20
CA ILE A 90 4.16 -17.01 -11.97
C ILE A 90 5.44 -17.68 -12.49
N ASP A 91 5.54 -17.80 -13.81
CA ASP A 91 6.67 -18.45 -14.47
C ASP A 91 8.02 -17.88 -14.02
N GLY A 92 8.98 -18.77 -13.77
CA GLY A 92 10.32 -18.39 -13.31
C GLY A 92 10.40 -18.05 -11.82
N THR A 93 9.32 -18.25 -11.04
CA THR A 93 9.29 -18.00 -9.60
C THR A 93 8.60 -19.14 -8.84
N SER A 94 8.68 -19.13 -7.50
CA SER A 94 7.87 -19.96 -6.59
C SER A 94 6.47 -19.39 -6.35
N LEU A 95 6.17 -18.18 -6.84
CA LEU A 95 4.96 -17.47 -6.52
C LEU A 95 3.73 -18.09 -7.19
N VAL A 96 2.62 -18.02 -6.47
CA VAL A 96 1.30 -18.38 -6.97
C VAL A 96 0.35 -17.22 -6.70
N VAL A 97 -0.36 -16.79 -7.74
CA VAL A 97 -1.44 -15.83 -7.64
C VAL A 97 -2.75 -16.58 -7.41
N SER A 98 -3.40 -16.32 -6.27
CA SER A 98 -4.77 -16.79 -6.01
C SER A 98 -5.75 -15.73 -6.49
N VAL A 99 -6.68 -16.11 -7.37
CA VAL A 99 -7.79 -15.25 -7.81
C VAL A 99 -9.09 -15.86 -7.31
N GLU A 100 -9.83 -15.12 -6.50
CA GLU A 100 -10.96 -15.65 -5.75
C GLU A 100 -12.18 -14.78 -5.92
N ASP A 101 -13.30 -15.39 -6.33
CA ASP A 101 -14.63 -14.79 -6.20
C ASP A 101 -15.23 -15.23 -4.87
N GLY A 102 -15.83 -14.30 -4.13
CA GLY A 102 -16.43 -14.61 -2.84
C GLY A 102 -17.30 -13.48 -2.32
N ALA A 103 -17.60 -13.52 -1.04
CA ALA A 103 -18.28 -12.45 -0.34
C ALA A 103 -17.63 -12.17 1.01
N ASN A 104 -17.71 -10.93 1.46
CA ASN A 104 -17.35 -10.60 2.84
C ASN A 104 -18.33 -11.26 3.83
N GLU A 105 -17.85 -11.55 5.04
CA GLU A 105 -18.66 -12.13 6.11
C GLU A 105 -18.59 -11.29 7.39
N PRO A 106 -19.57 -11.42 8.31
CA PRO A 106 -19.50 -10.79 9.62
C PRO A 106 -18.18 -11.09 10.33
N LEU A 107 -17.62 -10.10 11.04
CA LEU A 107 -16.34 -10.20 11.73
C LEU A 107 -16.22 -11.48 12.59
N ALA A 108 -17.28 -11.85 13.30
CA ALA A 108 -17.34 -13.05 14.16
C ALA A 108 -17.22 -14.40 13.41
N LYS A 109 -17.33 -14.41 12.07
CA LYS A 109 -17.11 -15.60 11.23
C LYS A 109 -15.73 -15.64 10.58
N ARG A 110 -14.95 -14.57 10.75
CA ARG A 110 -13.59 -14.46 10.22
C ARG A 110 -12.58 -14.76 11.33
N THR A 111 -11.35 -15.04 10.95
CA THR A 111 -10.26 -15.37 11.87
C THR A 111 -9.10 -14.41 11.65
N SER A 112 -8.49 -13.95 12.75
CA SER A 112 -7.28 -13.14 12.73
C SER A 112 -6.09 -13.98 12.30
N GLU A 113 -5.17 -13.39 11.55
CA GLU A 113 -3.96 -14.09 11.13
C GLU A 113 -2.78 -13.14 10.99
N SER A 114 -1.60 -13.74 11.07
CA SER A 114 -0.36 -13.17 10.57
C SER A 114 0.56 -14.30 10.08
N HIS A 115 1.60 -13.92 9.36
CA HIS A 115 2.56 -14.81 8.72
C HIS A 115 3.97 -14.44 9.22
N ARG A 116 4.94 -15.36 9.17
CA ARG A 116 6.34 -15.10 9.50
C ARG A 116 7.27 -15.20 8.30
N LYS A 117 6.89 -16.00 7.29
CA LYS A 117 7.71 -16.29 6.11
C LYS A 117 7.26 -15.53 4.87
N HIS A 118 6.01 -15.07 4.84
CA HIS A 118 5.47 -14.36 3.69
C HIS A 118 4.88 -13.00 4.03
N ILE A 119 4.87 -12.15 3.01
CA ILE A 119 4.11 -10.91 2.93
C ILE A 119 2.87 -11.21 2.10
N ASP A 120 1.71 -10.81 2.59
CA ASP A 120 0.46 -10.92 1.86
C ASP A 120 0.23 -9.66 1.03
N LEU A 121 0.33 -9.77 -0.30
CA LEU A 121 -0.15 -8.76 -1.24
C LEU A 121 -1.60 -9.08 -1.58
N GLN A 122 -2.53 -8.27 -1.06
CA GLN A 122 -3.96 -8.43 -1.27
C GLN A 122 -4.55 -7.28 -2.07
N TYR A 123 -5.31 -7.60 -3.12
CA TYR A 123 -5.90 -6.62 -4.02
C TYR A 123 -7.34 -6.99 -4.37
N VAL A 124 -8.29 -6.11 -4.06
CA VAL A 124 -9.68 -6.27 -4.51
C VAL A 124 -9.84 -5.76 -5.94
N VAL A 125 -10.14 -6.67 -6.86
CA VAL A 125 -10.35 -6.37 -8.28
C VAL A 125 -11.75 -5.77 -8.52
N LYS A 126 -12.74 -6.25 -7.76
CA LYS A 126 -14.15 -5.85 -7.85
C LYS A 126 -14.79 -5.88 -6.46
N GLY A 127 -15.64 -4.91 -6.18
CA GLY A 127 -16.33 -4.79 -4.90
C GLY A 127 -15.55 -3.93 -3.90
N THR A 128 -15.78 -4.17 -2.62
CA THR A 128 -15.06 -3.54 -1.51
C THR A 128 -14.83 -4.61 -0.47
N GLU A 129 -13.56 -4.82 -0.12
CA GLU A 129 -13.15 -5.75 0.93
C GLU A 129 -12.74 -4.94 2.15
N ARG A 130 -13.23 -5.28 3.35
CA ARG A 130 -12.80 -4.65 4.59
C ARG A 130 -11.76 -5.53 5.28
N PHE A 131 -10.65 -4.91 5.64
CA PHE A 131 -9.64 -5.48 6.51
C PHE A 131 -9.80 -4.96 7.92
N ALA A 132 -9.56 -5.82 8.91
CA ALA A 132 -9.38 -5.42 10.30
C ALA A 132 -7.90 -5.56 10.66
N LEU A 133 -7.27 -4.53 11.20
CA LEU A 133 -5.89 -4.53 11.68
C LEU A 133 -5.92 -4.52 13.21
N LEU A 134 -5.27 -5.53 13.79
CA LEU A 134 -5.29 -5.77 15.22
C LEU A 134 -4.28 -4.87 15.94
N ASP A 135 -4.68 -4.36 17.10
CA ASP A 135 -3.78 -3.68 18.01
C ASP A 135 -2.90 -4.70 18.75
N HIS A 136 -1.58 -4.59 18.59
CA HIS A 136 -0.61 -5.49 19.21
C HIS A 136 -0.68 -5.47 20.74
N ALA A 137 -0.95 -4.31 21.35
CA ALA A 137 -0.93 -4.16 22.79
C ALA A 137 -2.11 -4.89 23.48
N SER A 138 -3.23 -5.07 22.77
CA SER A 138 -4.43 -5.74 23.27
C SER A 138 -4.69 -7.12 22.68
N SER A 139 -3.87 -7.55 21.72
CA SER A 139 -4.04 -8.85 21.06
C SER A 139 -3.00 -9.86 21.57
N LYS A 140 -3.37 -11.13 21.58
CA LYS A 140 -2.49 -12.22 22.02
C LYS A 140 -2.67 -13.43 21.13
N ALA A 141 -1.59 -14.15 20.87
CA ALA A 141 -1.67 -15.42 20.14
C ALA A 141 -2.59 -16.39 20.89
N ASN A 142 -3.50 -17.04 20.16
CA ASN A 142 -4.43 -18.03 20.73
C ASN A 142 -4.17 -19.45 20.22
N CYS A 143 -3.17 -19.63 19.36
CA CYS A 143 -2.67 -20.92 18.93
C CYS A 143 -1.14 -20.88 18.77
N GLU A 144 -0.54 -22.07 18.70
CA GLU A 144 0.84 -22.21 18.26
C GLU A 144 0.99 -21.83 16.79
N TYR A 145 2.14 -21.27 16.43
CA TYR A 145 2.46 -20.95 15.04
C TYR A 145 2.62 -22.24 14.21
N SER A 146 1.92 -22.30 13.08
CA SER A 146 2.01 -23.43 12.15
C SER A 146 3.11 -23.21 11.12
N GLU A 147 4.28 -23.81 11.31
CA GLU A 147 5.41 -23.75 10.37
C GLU A 147 5.05 -24.16 8.93
N LYS A 148 4.17 -25.16 8.80
CA LYS A 148 3.73 -25.72 7.50
C LYS A 148 2.80 -24.78 6.75
N LYS A 149 1.91 -24.07 7.46
CA LYS A 149 0.92 -23.17 6.86
C LYS A 149 1.38 -21.71 6.87
N ASP A 150 2.48 -21.42 7.57
CA ASP A 150 2.96 -20.07 7.86
C ASP A 150 1.87 -19.20 8.49
N VAL A 151 1.20 -19.68 9.54
CA VAL A 151 0.07 -18.94 10.13
C VAL A 151 0.02 -19.06 11.65
N ILE A 152 -0.39 -17.97 12.29
CA ILE A 152 -0.76 -17.89 13.71
C ILE A 152 -2.03 -17.03 13.84
N HIS A 153 -2.86 -17.34 14.83
CA HIS A 153 -4.13 -16.66 15.10
C HIS A 153 -4.11 -15.98 16.47
N TYR A 154 -5.01 -15.00 16.66
CA TYR A 154 -5.00 -14.11 17.82
C TYR A 154 -6.39 -13.93 18.43
N ASP A 155 -6.44 -13.92 19.76
CA ASP A 155 -7.51 -13.23 20.47
C ASP A 155 -7.25 -11.72 20.39
N TYR A 156 -8.29 -10.93 20.20
CA TYR A 156 -8.19 -9.49 20.00
C TYR A 156 -9.40 -8.76 20.59
N ASP A 157 -9.24 -7.45 20.82
CA ASP A 157 -10.33 -6.56 21.23
C ASP A 157 -10.91 -5.84 19.99
N PRO A 158 -12.16 -6.16 19.58
CA PRO A 158 -12.80 -5.48 18.45
C PRO A 158 -12.90 -3.96 18.62
N ALA A 159 -12.96 -3.44 19.85
CA ALA A 159 -13.04 -2.00 20.11
C ALA A 159 -11.71 -1.26 19.87
N LYS A 160 -10.58 -1.99 19.82
CA LYS A 160 -9.24 -1.47 19.53
C LYS A 160 -8.74 -1.81 18.13
N THR A 161 -9.57 -2.52 17.36
CA THR A 161 -9.24 -2.96 16.01
C THR A 161 -9.53 -1.84 15.01
N SER A 162 -8.59 -1.56 14.12
CA SER A 162 -8.77 -0.57 13.05
C SER A 162 -9.35 -1.24 11.80
N PHE A 163 -10.27 -0.57 11.09
CA PHE A 163 -10.90 -1.11 9.89
C PHE A 163 -10.55 -0.28 8.66
N HIS A 164 -10.20 -0.95 7.56
CA HIS A 164 -9.80 -0.32 6.32
C HIS A 164 -10.50 -0.96 5.12
N ASP A 165 -11.14 -0.12 4.30
CA ASP A 165 -11.83 -0.57 3.09
C ASP A 165 -10.88 -0.53 1.89
N SER A 166 -10.63 -1.70 1.33
CA SER A 166 -9.93 -1.87 0.07
C SER A 166 -10.88 -1.61 -1.10
N THR A 167 -10.36 -0.91 -2.10
CA THR A 167 -11.06 -0.63 -3.37
C THR A 167 -10.12 -0.93 -4.53
N PRO A 168 -10.62 -1.09 -5.77
CA PRO A 168 -9.77 -1.41 -6.93
C PRO A 168 -8.67 -0.39 -7.27
N LYS A 169 -8.59 0.74 -6.55
CA LYS A 169 -7.55 1.75 -6.67
C LYS A 169 -6.29 1.43 -5.86
N GLN A 170 -6.39 0.56 -4.85
CA GLN A 170 -5.32 0.31 -3.90
C GLN A 170 -5.15 -1.19 -3.65
N PHE A 171 -3.91 -1.59 -3.34
CA PHE A 171 -3.60 -2.90 -2.78
C PHE A 171 -3.09 -2.74 -1.35
N PHE A 172 -3.19 -3.81 -0.58
CA PHE A 172 -2.68 -3.91 0.78
C PHE A 172 -1.46 -4.83 0.79
N LEU A 173 -0.50 -4.49 1.65
CA LEU A 173 0.61 -5.36 2.01
C LEU A 173 0.47 -5.60 3.50
N PHE A 174 0.45 -6.88 3.89
CA PHE A 174 0.54 -7.30 5.27
C PHE A 174 1.88 -8.01 5.47
N PHE A 175 2.81 -7.32 6.11
CA PHE A 175 4.09 -7.85 6.53
C PHE A 175 3.92 -8.76 7.76
N PRO A 176 4.96 -9.50 8.19
CA PRO A 176 4.85 -10.36 9.37
C PRO A 176 4.37 -9.66 10.66
N GLY A 177 4.63 -8.37 10.78
CA GLY A 177 4.14 -7.54 11.89
C GLY A 177 2.67 -7.11 11.77
N ASP A 178 2.02 -7.28 10.62
CA ASP A 178 0.67 -6.76 10.38
C ASP A 178 -0.38 -7.85 10.69
N TRP A 179 -0.86 -7.88 11.93
CA TRP A 179 -1.90 -8.82 12.35
C TRP A 179 -3.25 -8.35 11.81
N HIS A 180 -3.90 -9.18 11.01
CA HIS A 180 -5.05 -8.74 10.23
C HIS A 180 -6.17 -9.78 10.13
N ILE A 181 -7.34 -9.32 9.69
CA ILE A 181 -8.50 -10.14 9.32
C ILE A 181 -8.98 -9.67 7.94
N ALA A 182 -9.04 -10.57 6.98
CA ALA A 182 -9.52 -10.30 5.62
C ALA A 182 -11.02 -10.62 5.43
N LYS A 183 -11.60 -10.09 4.35
CA LYS A 183 -13.00 -10.33 3.91
C LYS A 183 -14.05 -10.04 4.99
N VAL A 184 -13.87 -8.97 5.75
CA VAL A 184 -14.85 -8.52 6.76
C VAL A 184 -15.99 -7.78 6.08
N ALA A 185 -17.21 -7.96 6.58
CA ALA A 185 -18.40 -7.27 6.08
C ALA A 185 -18.21 -5.74 6.13
N THR A 186 -18.54 -5.09 5.02
CA THR A 186 -18.53 -3.61 4.88
C THR A 186 -19.91 -3.03 5.22
N ASP A 187 -20.02 -1.70 5.24
CA ASP A 187 -21.32 -1.02 5.41
C ASP A 187 -22.16 -1.01 4.11
N LYS A 188 -21.64 -1.59 3.01
CA LYS A 188 -22.34 -1.66 1.72
C LYS A 188 -23.35 -2.81 1.71
N LYS A 189 -24.41 -2.67 0.91
CA LYS A 189 -25.38 -3.78 0.71
C LYS A 189 -24.76 -4.96 -0.05
N ASP A 190 -23.97 -4.66 -1.08
CA ASP A 190 -23.27 -5.68 -1.85
C ASP A 190 -21.97 -6.08 -1.14
N GLN A 191 -21.87 -7.34 -0.76
CA GLN A 191 -20.69 -7.93 -0.12
C GLN A 191 -19.90 -8.81 -1.09
N ASN A 192 -20.34 -8.96 -2.35
CA ASN A 192 -19.60 -9.75 -3.34
C ASN A 192 -18.30 -9.05 -3.71
N ILE A 193 -17.23 -9.82 -3.68
CA ILE A 193 -15.88 -9.34 -3.97
C ILE A 193 -15.20 -10.31 -4.93
N ARG A 194 -14.27 -9.75 -5.69
CA ARG A 194 -13.24 -10.52 -6.39
C ARG A 194 -11.89 -10.02 -5.92
N VAL A 195 -11.08 -10.91 -5.40
CA VAL A 195 -9.79 -10.56 -4.81
C VAL A 195 -8.66 -11.34 -5.46
N VAL A 196 -7.46 -10.76 -5.38
CA VAL A 196 -6.21 -11.39 -5.72
C VAL A 196 -5.33 -11.40 -4.48
N VAL A 197 -4.75 -12.56 -4.18
CA VAL A 197 -3.79 -12.74 -3.08
C VAL A 197 -2.52 -13.36 -3.63
N ILE A 198 -1.38 -12.72 -3.35
CA ILE A 198 -0.04 -13.25 -3.65
C ILE A 198 0.73 -13.29 -2.34
N LYS A 199 1.28 -14.47 -2.01
CA LYS A 199 2.21 -14.63 -0.89
C LYS A 199 3.64 -14.45 -1.40
N LEU A 200 4.27 -13.36 -1.02
CA LEU A 200 5.64 -13.02 -1.39
C LEU A 200 6.59 -13.49 -0.30
N ASP A 201 7.73 -14.09 -0.64
CA ASP A 201 8.72 -14.48 0.36
C ASP A 201 9.23 -13.23 1.10
N TYR A 202 9.21 -13.29 2.44
CA TYR A 202 9.73 -12.25 3.32
C TYR A 202 11.22 -12.47 3.59
N VAL A 203 12.03 -11.44 3.36
CA VAL A 203 13.46 -11.46 3.68
C VAL A 203 13.64 -10.93 5.10
N GLN A 204 14.03 -11.80 6.02
CA GLN A 204 14.36 -11.38 7.40
C GLN A 204 15.51 -10.38 7.38
N GLN A 205 15.33 -9.27 8.10
CA GLN A 205 16.34 -8.22 8.30
C GLN A 205 17.19 -8.52 9.54
#